data_AF-A0A3C0UNH3-F1
#
_entry.id   AF-A0A3C0UNH3-F1
#
_cell.length_a   1.000
_cell.length_b   1.000
_cell.length_c   1.000
_cell.angle_alpha   90.00
_cell.angle_beta   90.00
_cell.angle_gamma   90.00
#
_symmetry.space_group_name_H-M   'P 1'
#
loop_
_entity.id
_entity.type
_entity.pdbx_description
1 polymer ?
#
loop_
_entity_poly.entity_id
_entity_poly.type
_entity_poly.pdbx_seq_one_letter_code
_entity_poly.pdbx_strand_id
1 'polypeptide(L)'
;MEWREKTIQNVFGGDEKRFEQAYQEAVKEAISEAISWKDLALNATVLPDWESATKDLIERRLGYLPHPAVSLPFEPYLRALLQQYHQGVLSSEAFTHEAEAHIQLIRNADMAHYASTEAAPHFVQSYQKMVEIFGLKAKERLTRFLGYEPRLEHSLMAELWLYDLMIRDTIRLPAHLTAVDFKALTIVRYREHLLTQGQAAADVSPLLGVFSAV
;
A
#
# COMPACT_ATOMS: atom_id res chain seq x y z
N MET A 1 2.29 -39.45 -12.22
CA MET A 1 1.44 -38.32 -11.82
C MET A 1 2.37 -37.13 -11.65
N GLU A 2 2.29 -36.17 -12.57
CA GLU A 2 3.08 -34.94 -12.52
C GLU A 2 2.77 -34.16 -11.24
N TRP A 3 3.73 -33.35 -10.77
CA TRP A 3 3.57 -32.53 -9.57
C TRP A 3 2.34 -31.61 -9.66
N ARG A 4 2.02 -31.12 -10.86
CA ARG A 4 0.85 -30.30 -11.15
C ARG A 4 -0.45 -31.05 -10.90
N GLU A 5 -0.62 -32.24 -11.48
CA GLU A 5 -1.80 -33.10 -11.29
C GLU A 5 -2.01 -33.47 -9.82
N LYS A 6 -0.93 -33.81 -9.10
CA LYS A 6 -1.00 -34.10 -7.65
C LYS A 6 -1.51 -32.90 -6.85
N THR A 7 -1.07 -31.69 -7.20
CA THR A 7 -1.47 -30.46 -6.51
C THR A 7 -2.92 -30.13 -6.79
N ILE A 8 -3.36 -30.23 -8.04
CA ILE A 8 -4.75 -30.01 -8.45
C ILE A 8 -5.69 -30.98 -7.72
N GLN A 9 -5.35 -32.27 -7.66
CA GLN A 9 -6.21 -33.24 -6.97
C GLN A 9 -6.21 -33.08 -5.45
N ASN A 10 -5.04 -32.94 -4.83
CA ASN A 10 -4.93 -32.98 -3.37
C ASN A 10 -5.33 -31.66 -2.68
N VAL A 11 -5.10 -30.52 -3.33
CA VAL A 11 -5.31 -29.18 -2.74
C VAL A 11 -6.57 -28.52 -3.31
N PHE A 12 -6.82 -28.70 -4.62
CA PHE A 12 -7.94 -28.06 -5.32
C PHE A 12 -9.08 -29.02 -5.63
N GLY A 13 -9.02 -30.28 -5.17
CA GLY A 13 -10.09 -31.26 -5.34
C GLY A 13 -10.38 -31.63 -6.80
N GLY A 14 -9.41 -31.46 -7.69
CA GLY A 14 -9.59 -31.67 -9.14
C GLY A 14 -10.05 -30.42 -9.90
N ASP A 15 -10.25 -29.28 -9.25
CA ASP A 15 -10.69 -28.05 -9.90
C ASP A 15 -9.51 -27.30 -10.55
N GLU A 16 -9.25 -27.63 -11.82
CA GLU A 16 -8.17 -27.03 -12.62
C GLU A 16 -8.33 -25.51 -12.81
N LYS A 17 -9.56 -25.00 -12.92
CA LYS A 17 -9.80 -23.57 -13.12
C LYS A 17 -9.45 -22.78 -11.87
N ARG A 18 -9.81 -23.31 -10.70
CA ARG A 18 -9.47 -22.71 -9.42
C ARG A 18 -7.96 -22.75 -9.15
N PHE A 19 -7.27 -23.82 -9.56
CA PHE A 19 -5.81 -23.88 -9.53
C PHE A 19 -5.18 -22.81 -10.41
N GLU A 20 -5.63 -22.66 -11.66
CA GLU A 20 -5.07 -21.66 -12.58
C GLU A 20 -5.29 -20.24 -12.04
N GLN A 21 -6.47 -19.93 -11.51
CA GLN A 21 -6.74 -18.63 -10.89
C GLN A 21 -5.81 -18.34 -9.70
N ALA A 22 -5.70 -19.28 -8.75
CA ALA A 22 -4.82 -19.12 -7.60
C ALA A 22 -3.33 -19.02 -8.00
N TYR A 23 -2.91 -19.76 -9.03
CA TYR A 23 -1.55 -19.69 -9.56
C TYR A 23 -1.28 -18.32 -10.19
N GLN A 24 -2.19 -17.79 -11.00
CA GLN A 24 -2.06 -16.47 -11.60
C GLN A 24 -2.07 -15.35 -10.54
N GLU A 25 -2.85 -15.50 -9.47
CA GLU A 25 -2.83 -14.59 -8.32
C GLU A 25 -1.48 -14.63 -7.59
N ALA A 26 -0.95 -15.82 -7.28
CA ALA A 26 0.35 -15.98 -6.62
C ALA A 26 1.51 -15.46 -7.49
N VAL A 27 1.45 -15.65 -8.81
CA VAL A 27 2.44 -15.08 -9.74
C VAL A 27 2.36 -13.56 -9.76
N LYS A 28 1.15 -12.97 -9.77
CA LYS A 28 0.98 -11.51 -9.69
C LYS A 28 1.51 -10.95 -8.37
N GLU A 29 1.26 -11.63 -7.26
CA GLU A 29 1.77 -11.25 -5.93
C GLU A 29 3.31 -11.28 -5.92
N ALA A 30 3.93 -12.38 -6.38
CA ALA A 30 5.38 -12.49 -6.47
C ALA A 30 6.02 -11.45 -7.40
N ILE A 31 5.35 -11.11 -8.51
CA ILE A 31 5.81 -10.04 -9.42
C ILE A 31 5.66 -8.66 -8.78
N SER A 32 4.62 -8.44 -7.97
CA SER A 32 4.38 -7.15 -7.31
C SER A 32 5.47 -6.78 -6.27
N GLU A 33 6.14 -7.79 -5.73
CA GLU A 33 7.29 -7.61 -4.82
C GLU A 33 8.64 -7.55 -5.56
N ALA A 34 8.67 -7.84 -6.86
CA ALA A 34 9.90 -7.89 -7.63
C ALA A 34 10.50 -6.49 -7.81
N ILE A 35 11.77 -6.34 -7.46
CA ILE A 35 12.53 -5.11 -7.68
C ILE A 35 13.36 -5.26 -8.96
N SER A 36 13.22 -4.31 -9.88
CA SER A 36 14.05 -4.26 -11.08
C SER A 36 15.51 -3.93 -10.74
N TRP A 37 16.45 -4.70 -11.29
CA TRP A 37 17.88 -4.40 -11.22
C TRP A 37 18.23 -3.02 -11.77
N LYS A 38 17.45 -2.56 -12.78
CA LYS A 38 17.63 -1.23 -13.36
C LYS A 38 17.31 -0.14 -12.33
N ASP A 39 16.23 -0.31 -11.56
CA ASP A 39 15.81 0.68 -10.56
C ASP A 39 16.77 0.70 -9.38
N LEU A 40 17.31 -0.47 -8.98
CA LEU A 40 18.39 -0.55 -7.99
C LEU A 40 19.65 0.18 -8.46
N ALA A 41 20.11 -0.09 -9.69
CA ALA A 41 21.30 0.55 -10.23
C ALA A 41 21.13 2.08 -10.37
N LEU A 42 19.94 2.53 -10.78
CA LEU A 42 19.64 3.96 -10.90
C LEU A 42 19.64 4.63 -9.51
N ASN A 43 18.99 4.02 -8.52
CA ASN A 43 18.97 4.55 -7.15
C ASN A 43 20.35 4.51 -6.48
N ALA A 44 21.21 3.56 -6.81
CA ALA A 44 22.58 3.54 -6.28
C ALA A 44 23.47 4.66 -6.87
N THR A 45 23.10 5.24 -8.02
CA THR A 45 23.95 6.18 -8.77
C THR A 45 23.43 7.62 -8.76
N VAL A 46 22.11 7.82 -8.73
CA VAL A 46 21.52 9.16 -8.76
C VAL A 46 21.42 9.72 -7.34
N LEU A 47 22.25 10.74 -7.09
CA LEU A 47 22.21 11.58 -5.89
C LEU A 47 22.15 10.73 -4.59
N PRO A 48 23.09 9.79 -4.36
CA PRO A 48 22.99 8.81 -3.28
C PRO A 48 22.94 9.46 -1.89
N ASP A 49 23.59 10.61 -1.71
CA ASP A 49 23.57 11.36 -0.45
C ASP A 49 22.16 11.81 -0.03
N TRP A 50 21.21 11.87 -0.97
CA TRP A 50 19.83 12.29 -0.76
C TRP A 50 18.87 11.12 -0.50
N GLU A 51 19.35 9.88 -0.45
CA GLU A 51 18.51 8.69 -0.26
C GLU A 51 17.71 8.77 1.06
N SER A 52 18.39 9.00 2.19
CA SER A 52 17.72 9.05 3.50
C SER A 52 16.69 10.17 3.55
N ALA A 53 17.04 11.37 3.09
CA ALA A 53 16.14 12.51 3.08
C ALA A 53 14.91 12.27 2.18
N THR A 54 15.06 11.52 1.10
CA THR A 54 13.96 11.14 0.21
C THR A 54 13.02 10.15 0.88
N LYS A 55 13.55 9.12 1.55
CA LYS A 55 12.74 8.15 2.31
C LYS A 55 11.99 8.84 3.43
N ASP A 56 12.66 9.73 4.17
CA ASP A 56 12.04 10.53 5.23
C ASP A 56 10.92 11.43 4.67
N LEU A 57 11.12 12.04 3.49
CA LEU A 57 10.09 12.83 2.82
C LEU A 57 8.87 11.99 2.48
N ILE A 58 9.06 10.82 1.87
CA ILE A 58 7.96 9.89 1.52
C ILE A 58 7.23 9.46 2.79
N GLU A 59 7.96 9.00 3.81
CA GLU A 59 7.38 8.52 5.06
C GLU A 59 6.62 9.61 5.81
N ARG A 60 7.16 10.83 5.92
CA ARG A 60 6.45 11.94 6.56
C ARG A 60 5.14 12.27 5.84
N ARG A 61 5.15 12.23 4.51
CA ARG A 61 3.99 12.60 3.66
C ARG A 61 2.92 11.53 3.57
N LEU A 62 3.28 10.25 3.65
CA LEU A 62 2.31 9.15 3.66
C LEU A 62 1.96 8.68 5.07
N GLY A 63 2.83 8.95 6.05
CA GLY A 63 2.81 8.37 7.39
C GLY A 63 3.41 6.95 7.45
N TYR A 64 3.88 6.41 6.33
CA TYR A 64 4.53 5.11 6.21
C TYR A 64 5.47 5.10 5.00
N LEU A 65 6.46 4.21 4.99
CA LEU A 65 7.31 3.99 3.82
C LEU A 65 6.78 2.81 2.98
N PRO A 66 6.38 3.03 1.70
CA PRO A 66 5.95 1.95 0.81
C PRO A 66 7.06 0.93 0.53
N HIS A 67 6.67 -0.24 0.01
CA HIS A 67 7.63 -1.28 -0.35
C HIS A 67 8.61 -0.76 -1.43
N PRO A 68 9.91 -1.14 -1.41
CA PRO A 68 10.88 -0.66 -2.40
C PRO A 68 10.51 -0.93 -3.85
N ALA A 69 9.80 -2.04 -4.15
CA ALA A 69 9.29 -2.31 -5.50
C ALA A 69 8.34 -1.20 -6.00
N VAL A 70 7.68 -0.49 -5.08
CA VAL A 70 6.80 0.64 -5.38
C VAL A 70 7.55 1.97 -5.32
N SER A 71 8.42 2.20 -4.33
CA SER A 71 9.05 3.52 -4.14
C SER A 71 10.25 3.77 -5.06
N LEU A 72 11.09 2.76 -5.31
CA LEU A 72 12.37 2.92 -6.01
C LEU A 72 12.24 3.54 -7.41
N PRO A 73 11.22 3.23 -8.24
CA PRO A 73 11.07 3.87 -9.54
C PRO A 73 10.92 5.40 -9.47
N PHE A 74 10.43 5.92 -8.34
CA PHE A 74 10.09 7.34 -8.15
C PHE A 74 11.14 8.13 -7.36
N GLU A 75 11.94 7.45 -6.53
CA GLU A 75 12.93 8.07 -5.64
C GLU A 75 13.96 9.00 -6.34
N PRO A 76 14.54 8.67 -7.52
CA PRO A 76 15.54 9.54 -8.16
C PRO A 76 15.03 10.95 -8.46
N TYR A 77 13.75 11.09 -8.82
CA TYR A 77 13.14 12.39 -9.08
C TYR A 77 12.98 13.20 -7.80
N LEU A 78 12.52 12.57 -6.70
CA LEU A 78 12.41 13.23 -5.40
C LEU A 78 13.77 13.69 -4.87
N ARG A 79 14.84 12.92 -5.11
CA ARG A 79 16.22 13.32 -4.77
C ARG A 79 16.63 14.58 -5.53
N ALA A 80 16.31 14.66 -6.82
CA ALA A 80 16.57 15.85 -7.62
C ALA A 80 15.77 17.07 -7.13
N LEU A 81 14.49 16.89 -6.78
CA LEU A 81 13.66 17.96 -6.19
C LEU A 81 14.23 18.47 -4.86
N LEU A 82 14.64 17.56 -3.97
CA LEU A 82 15.28 17.93 -2.70
C LEU A 82 16.57 18.71 -2.92
N GLN A 83 17.43 18.25 -3.83
CA GLN A 83 18.66 18.96 -4.17
C GLN A 83 18.37 20.37 -4.69
N GLN A 84 17.41 20.54 -5.61
CA GLN A 84 17.03 21.84 -6.16
C GLN A 84 16.47 22.79 -5.10
N TYR A 85 15.66 22.28 -4.17
CA TYR A 85 15.16 23.04 -3.04
C TYR A 85 16.30 23.50 -2.12
N HIS A 86 17.22 22.60 -1.76
CA HIS A 86 18.37 22.93 -0.91
C HIS A 86 19.37 23.90 -1.55
N GLN A 87 19.47 23.90 -2.88
CA GLN A 87 20.27 24.87 -3.62
C GLN A 87 19.57 26.24 -3.79
N GLY A 88 18.34 26.37 -3.31
CA GLY A 88 17.55 27.60 -3.44
C GLY A 88 17.02 27.88 -4.85
N VAL A 89 17.08 26.88 -5.75
CA VAL A 89 16.56 26.99 -7.13
C VAL A 89 15.03 26.88 -7.13
N LEU A 90 14.49 26.02 -6.27
CA LEU A 90 13.06 25.79 -6.14
C LEU A 90 12.51 26.51 -4.91
N SER A 91 11.39 27.23 -5.06
CA SER A 91 10.71 27.84 -3.91
C SER A 91 10.10 26.77 -3.01
N SER A 92 9.87 27.10 -1.73
CA SER A 92 9.23 26.16 -0.78
C SER A 92 7.83 25.73 -1.25
N GLU A 93 7.04 26.65 -1.81
CA GLU A 93 5.72 26.35 -2.36
C GLU A 93 5.78 25.41 -3.56
N ALA A 94 6.68 25.69 -4.52
CA ALA A 94 6.88 24.83 -5.69
C ALA A 94 7.39 23.44 -5.28
N PHE A 95 8.34 23.36 -4.35
CA PHE A 95 8.80 22.09 -3.79
C PHE A 95 7.66 21.31 -3.15
N THR A 96 6.83 21.98 -2.34
CA THR A 96 5.68 21.34 -1.67
C THR A 96 4.72 20.74 -2.68
N HIS A 97 4.39 21.50 -3.73
CA HIS A 97 3.46 21.08 -4.78
C HIS A 97 4.00 19.88 -5.59
N GLU A 98 5.22 19.99 -6.11
CA GLU A 98 5.84 18.94 -6.94
C GLU A 98 6.10 17.67 -6.13
N ALA A 99 6.58 17.80 -4.88
CA ALA A 99 6.78 16.65 -4.02
C ALA A 99 5.46 15.93 -3.70
N GLU A 100 4.39 16.68 -3.42
CA GLU A 100 3.08 16.09 -3.15
C GLU A 100 2.52 15.34 -4.36
N ALA A 101 2.56 15.96 -5.54
CA ALA A 101 2.13 15.32 -6.78
C ALA A 101 2.90 14.02 -7.06
N HIS A 102 4.21 14.01 -6.83
CA HIS A 102 5.03 12.83 -7.08
C HIS A 102 4.83 11.74 -6.02
N ILE A 103 4.62 12.11 -4.75
CA ILE A 103 4.32 11.16 -3.67
C ILE A 103 2.91 10.56 -3.85
N GLN A 104 1.96 11.30 -4.43
CA GLN A 104 0.67 10.76 -4.85
C GLN A 104 0.83 9.64 -5.88
N LEU A 105 1.80 9.73 -6.82
CA LEU A 105 2.09 8.65 -7.75
C LEU A 105 2.58 7.39 -7.02
N ILE A 106 3.46 7.55 -6.03
CA ILE A 106 3.94 6.44 -5.20
C ILE A 106 2.76 5.81 -4.44
N ARG A 107 1.89 6.62 -3.82
CA ARG A 107 0.70 6.13 -3.13
C ARG A 107 -0.25 5.41 -4.08
N ASN A 108 -0.47 5.91 -5.30
CA ASN A 108 -1.32 5.24 -6.30
C ASN A 108 -0.76 3.89 -6.71
N ALA A 109 0.55 3.81 -6.94
CA ALA A 109 1.22 2.56 -7.25
C ALA A 109 1.10 1.56 -6.09
N ASP A 110 1.25 2.01 -4.83
CA ASP A 110 1.02 1.17 -3.65
C ASP A 110 -0.46 0.75 -3.54
N MET A 111 -1.41 1.63 -3.87
CA MET A 111 -2.84 1.33 -3.76
C MET A 111 -3.39 0.50 -4.92
N ALA A 112 -2.64 0.27 -5.99
CA ALA A 112 -3.13 -0.41 -7.20
C ALA A 112 -3.75 -1.80 -6.92
N HIS A 113 -3.15 -2.59 -6.03
CA HIS A 113 -3.70 -3.88 -5.61
C HIS A 113 -5.02 -3.79 -4.81
N TYR A 114 -5.35 -2.63 -4.24
CA TYR A 114 -6.59 -2.36 -3.53
C TYR A 114 -7.63 -1.61 -4.40
N ALA A 115 -7.29 -1.30 -5.66
CA ALA A 115 -8.16 -0.56 -6.57
C ALA A 115 -9.26 -1.43 -7.22
N SER A 116 -9.30 -2.74 -6.94
CA SER A 116 -10.41 -3.58 -7.39
C SER A 116 -11.73 -3.11 -6.78
N THR A 117 -12.69 -2.76 -7.62
CA THR A 117 -14.06 -2.41 -7.23
C THR A 117 -14.85 -3.65 -6.79
N GLU A 118 -14.48 -4.81 -7.32
CA GLU A 118 -15.04 -6.09 -6.90
C GLU A 118 -14.26 -6.61 -5.68
N ALA A 119 -14.94 -6.78 -4.55
CA ALA A 119 -14.42 -7.59 -3.47
C ALA A 119 -14.38 -9.02 -3.99
N ALA A 120 -13.19 -9.55 -4.30
CA ALA A 120 -13.08 -10.90 -4.84
C ALA A 120 -13.85 -11.86 -3.90
N PRO A 121 -14.74 -12.73 -4.41
CA PRO A 121 -15.67 -13.50 -3.58
C PRO A 121 -14.99 -14.34 -2.49
N HIS A 122 -13.73 -14.73 -2.70
CA HIS A 122 -12.92 -15.43 -1.71
C HIS A 122 -12.61 -14.55 -0.48
N PHE A 123 -12.47 -13.24 -0.62
CA PHE A 123 -12.23 -12.33 0.51
C PHE A 123 -13.44 -12.18 1.42
N VAL A 124 -14.66 -12.20 0.89
CA VAL A 124 -15.89 -12.13 1.69
C VAL A 124 -16.10 -13.43 2.49
N GLN A 125 -15.84 -14.59 1.87
CA GLN A 125 -15.91 -15.88 2.56
C GLN A 125 -14.80 -16.04 3.61
N SER A 126 -13.59 -15.55 3.32
CA SER A 126 -12.50 -15.49 4.30
C SER A 126 -12.86 -14.54 5.44
N TYR A 127 -13.39 -13.35 5.15
CA TYR A 127 -13.82 -12.40 6.18
C TYR A 127 -14.82 -13.02 7.15
N GLN A 128 -15.87 -13.69 6.65
CA GLN A 128 -16.88 -14.37 7.49
C GLN A 128 -16.29 -15.45 8.41
N LYS A 129 -15.22 -16.13 7.99
CA LYS A 129 -14.50 -17.10 8.83
C LYS A 129 -13.55 -16.46 9.84
N MET A 130 -13.18 -15.20 9.63
CA MET A 130 -12.15 -14.46 10.38
C MET A 130 -12.72 -13.51 11.46
N VAL A 131 -14.04 -13.32 11.50
CA VAL A 131 -14.74 -12.42 12.44
C VAL A 131 -14.56 -12.80 13.91
N GLU A 132 -14.20 -14.04 14.26
CA GLU A 132 -14.36 -14.53 15.64
C GLU A 132 -13.51 -13.78 16.70
N ILE A 133 -12.33 -13.22 16.39
CA ILE A 133 -11.53 -12.46 17.39
C ILE A 133 -10.76 -11.26 16.81
N PHE A 134 -9.96 -11.45 15.75
CA PHE A 134 -9.04 -10.41 15.26
C PHE A 134 -9.67 -9.46 14.25
N GLY A 135 -10.70 -9.88 13.50
CA GLY A 135 -11.45 -8.99 12.60
C GLY A 135 -12.11 -7.83 13.36
N LEU A 136 -12.67 -8.11 14.54
CA LEU A 136 -13.23 -7.07 15.42
C LEU A 136 -12.16 -6.07 15.89
N LYS A 137 -10.96 -6.55 16.27
CA LYS A 137 -9.86 -5.67 16.69
C LYS A 137 -9.34 -4.77 15.57
N ALA A 138 -9.22 -5.30 14.36
CA ALA A 138 -8.83 -4.52 13.19
C ALA A 138 -9.85 -3.40 12.91
N LYS A 139 -11.15 -3.75 12.94
CA LYS A 139 -12.24 -2.79 12.76
C LYS A 139 -12.29 -1.73 13.86
N GLU A 140 -12.16 -2.11 15.13
CA GLU A 140 -12.11 -1.17 16.26
C GLU A 140 -10.95 -0.19 16.13
N ARG A 141 -9.77 -0.68 15.73
CA ARG A 141 -8.58 0.13 15.54
C ARG A 141 -8.75 1.15 14.39
N LEU A 142 -9.29 0.71 13.25
CA LEU A 142 -9.61 1.59 12.14
C LEU A 142 -10.65 2.63 12.53
N THR A 143 -11.73 2.22 13.19
CA THR A 143 -12.81 3.12 13.65
C THR A 143 -12.27 4.19 14.59
N ARG A 144 -11.38 3.81 15.52
CA ARG A 144 -10.74 4.74 16.46
C ARG A 144 -9.94 5.82 15.74
N PHE A 145 -9.14 5.47 14.74
CA PHE A 145 -8.27 6.43 14.06
C PHE A 145 -8.94 7.19 12.92
N LEU A 146 -9.97 6.62 12.29
CA LEU A 146 -10.83 7.33 11.33
C LEU A 146 -11.77 8.33 12.01
N GLY A 147 -12.17 8.06 13.26
CA GLY A 147 -13.17 8.85 13.99
C GLY A 147 -14.62 8.51 13.60
N TYR A 148 -14.82 7.55 12.70
CA TYR A 148 -16.12 7.01 12.29
C TYR A 148 -15.97 5.54 11.92
N GLU A 149 -17.09 4.82 11.91
CA GLU A 149 -17.13 3.43 11.43
C GLU A 149 -17.19 3.42 9.89
N PRO A 150 -16.15 2.96 9.19
CA PRO A 150 -16.16 2.92 7.73
C PRO A 150 -17.14 1.86 7.22
N ARG A 151 -17.71 2.10 6.04
CA ARG A 151 -18.49 1.06 5.35
C ARG A 151 -17.57 -0.10 4.97
N LEU A 152 -18.07 -1.33 5.10
CA LEU A 152 -17.30 -2.54 4.82
C LEU A 152 -16.71 -2.55 3.39
N GLU A 153 -17.42 -2.02 2.41
CA GLU A 153 -16.93 -1.88 1.02
C GLU A 153 -15.63 -1.06 0.91
N HIS A 154 -15.44 -0.08 1.80
CA HIS A 154 -14.23 0.75 1.88
C HIS A 154 -13.16 0.09 2.75
N SER A 155 -13.55 -0.57 3.85
CA SER A 155 -12.60 -1.05 4.86
C SER A 155 -12.16 -2.50 4.71
N LEU A 156 -12.89 -3.34 3.97
CA LEU A 156 -12.64 -4.79 3.90
C LEU A 156 -11.18 -5.12 3.62
N MET A 157 -10.58 -4.52 2.58
CA MET A 157 -9.18 -4.79 2.22
C MET A 157 -8.20 -4.37 3.33
N ALA A 158 -8.46 -3.24 3.99
CA ALA A 158 -7.63 -2.75 5.10
C ALA A 158 -7.77 -3.65 6.34
N GLU A 159 -8.98 -4.09 6.65
CA GLU A 159 -9.27 -5.01 7.76
C GLU A 159 -8.60 -6.37 7.56
N LEU A 160 -8.67 -6.92 6.35
CA LEU A 160 -8.03 -8.19 5.98
C LEU A 160 -6.50 -8.09 6.06
N TRP A 161 -5.93 -6.99 5.57
CA TRP A 161 -4.49 -6.75 5.63
C TRP A 161 -3.99 -6.58 7.08
N LEU A 162 -4.70 -5.79 7.89
CA LEU A 162 -4.39 -5.65 9.32
C LEU A 162 -4.52 -6.98 10.07
N TYR A 163 -5.54 -7.77 9.76
CA TYR A 163 -5.76 -9.08 10.35
C TYR A 163 -4.59 -10.04 10.07
N ASP A 164 -4.14 -10.13 8.82
CA ASP A 164 -2.99 -10.97 8.44
C ASP A 164 -1.73 -10.55 9.20
N LEU A 165 -1.49 -9.23 9.31
CA LEU A 165 -0.36 -8.69 10.07
C LEU A 165 -0.47 -9.03 11.57
N MET A 166 -1.65 -8.91 12.17
CA MET A 166 -1.89 -9.18 13.59
C MET A 166 -1.77 -10.68 13.94
N ILE A 167 -2.14 -11.58 13.04
CA ILE A 167 -2.10 -13.03 13.29
C ILE A 167 -0.73 -13.64 13.11
N ARG A 168 0.10 -13.06 12.26
CA ARG A 168 1.51 -13.47 12.17
C ARG A 168 2.26 -13.23 13.49
N ASP A 169 1.67 -12.50 14.45
CA ASP A 169 2.17 -12.18 15.80
C ASP A 169 3.60 -11.60 15.78
N THR A 170 4.01 -11.05 14.63
CA THR A 170 5.33 -10.48 14.38
C THR A 170 5.46 -9.10 15.01
N ILE A 171 4.34 -8.39 15.22
CA ILE A 171 4.32 -7.00 15.67
C ILE A 171 3.16 -6.81 16.66
N ARG A 172 3.47 -6.29 17.86
CA ARG A 172 2.46 -5.78 18.79
C ARG A 172 2.17 -4.32 18.47
N LEU A 173 1.00 -4.06 17.91
CA LEU A 173 0.58 -2.70 17.57
C LEU A 173 0.30 -1.89 18.86
N PRO A 174 0.98 -0.74 19.05
CA PRO A 174 0.78 0.11 20.21
C PRO A 174 -0.56 0.86 20.13
N ALA A 175 -0.95 1.54 21.21
CA ALA A 175 -2.22 2.27 21.28
C ALA A 175 -2.25 3.59 20.48
N HIS A 176 -1.11 4.08 19.98
CA HIS A 176 -0.99 5.27 19.14
C HIS A 176 -0.89 4.90 17.65
N LEU A 177 -1.01 5.90 16.78
CA LEU A 177 -0.86 5.76 15.33
C LEU A 177 0.56 5.30 14.96
N THR A 178 0.64 4.30 14.10
CA THR A 178 1.89 3.76 13.54
C THR A 178 1.85 3.79 12.02
N ALA A 179 2.98 3.50 11.37
CA ALA A 179 3.05 3.36 9.91
C ALA A 179 2.05 2.33 9.37
N VAL A 180 1.81 1.25 10.12
CA VAL A 180 0.79 0.23 9.78
C VAL A 180 -0.60 0.87 9.73
N ASP A 181 -0.92 1.73 10.70
CA ASP A 181 -2.19 2.44 10.73
C ASP A 181 -2.32 3.43 9.58
N PHE A 182 -1.27 4.22 9.30
CA PHE A 182 -1.29 5.15 8.18
C PHE A 182 -1.53 4.45 6.84
N LYS A 183 -0.91 3.29 6.61
CA LYS A 183 -1.18 2.48 5.42
C LYS A 183 -2.64 2.02 5.41
N ALA A 184 -3.13 1.44 6.50
CA ALA A 184 -4.51 0.94 6.57
C ALA A 184 -5.54 2.05 6.35
N LEU A 185 -5.34 3.23 6.96
CA LEU A 185 -6.19 4.40 6.76
C LEU A 185 -6.14 4.91 5.31
N THR A 186 -4.96 4.89 4.69
CA THR A 186 -4.78 5.27 3.29
C THR A 186 -5.59 4.35 2.38
N ILE A 187 -5.60 3.04 2.64
CA ILE A 187 -6.43 2.07 1.90
C ILE A 187 -7.91 2.44 2.00
N VAL A 188 -8.41 2.69 3.22
CA VAL A 188 -9.83 3.02 3.43
C VAL A 188 -10.21 4.31 2.69
N ARG A 189 -9.42 5.38 2.85
CA ARG A 189 -9.68 6.68 2.22
C ARG A 189 -9.58 6.64 0.71
N TYR A 190 -8.57 5.96 0.19
CA TYR A 190 -8.41 5.78 -1.25
C TYR A 190 -9.60 5.04 -1.85
N ARG A 191 -10.04 3.95 -1.19
CA ARG A 191 -11.23 3.19 -1.61
C ARG A 191 -12.52 3.99 -1.48
N GLU A 192 -12.66 4.81 -0.44
CA GLU A 192 -13.80 5.71 -0.27
C GLU A 192 -13.93 6.66 -1.46
N HIS A 193 -12.84 7.32 -1.88
CA HIS A 193 -12.85 8.16 -3.09
C HIS A 193 -13.07 7.35 -4.37
N LEU A 194 -12.45 6.18 -4.48
CA LEU A 194 -12.58 5.31 -5.65
C LEU A 194 -14.02 4.88 -5.90
N LEU A 195 -14.71 4.40 -4.86
CA LEU A 195 -16.07 3.88 -4.99
C LEU A 195 -17.12 5.00 -5.12
N THR A 196 -16.87 6.17 -4.53
CA THR A 196 -17.85 7.28 -4.54
C THR A 196 -17.69 8.23 -5.72
N GLN A 197 -16.46 8.47 -6.17
CA GLN A 197 -16.10 9.53 -7.13
C GLN A 197 -15.27 9.01 -8.33
N GLY A 198 -14.79 7.77 -8.26
CA GLY A 198 -14.02 7.12 -9.32
C GLY A 198 -12.50 7.27 -9.16
N GLN A 199 -11.79 6.57 -10.05
CA GLN A 199 -10.32 6.43 -10.02
C GLN A 199 -9.59 7.77 -10.03
N ALA A 200 -10.00 8.70 -10.91
CA ALA A 200 -9.35 10.01 -11.01
C ALA A 200 -9.42 10.82 -9.71
N ALA A 201 -10.53 10.71 -8.97
CA ALA A 201 -10.69 11.39 -7.69
C ALA A 201 -9.87 10.70 -6.57
N ALA A 202 -9.78 9.37 -6.59
CA ALA A 202 -8.93 8.62 -5.68
C ALA A 202 -7.44 8.97 -5.90
N ASP A 203 -7.01 9.09 -7.15
CA ASP A 203 -5.62 9.34 -7.52
C ASP A 203 -5.11 10.72 -7.11
N VAL A 204 -6.01 11.70 -6.96
CA VAL A 204 -5.67 13.05 -6.47
C VAL A 204 -6.11 13.29 -5.03
N SER A 205 -6.60 12.26 -4.34
CA SER A 205 -7.04 12.37 -2.95
C SER A 205 -5.88 12.82 -2.03
N PRO A 206 -6.18 13.59 -0.97
CA PRO A 206 -5.16 14.10 -0.05
C PRO A 206 -4.33 12.98 0.60
N LEU A 207 -3.04 13.25 0.80
CA LEU A 207 -2.17 12.36 1.57
C LEU A 207 -2.47 12.47 3.07
N LEU A 208 -2.28 11.38 3.82
CA LEU A 208 -2.61 11.31 5.25
C LEU A 208 -1.46 11.69 6.19
N GLY A 209 -0.23 11.76 5.70
CA GLY A 209 0.92 12.15 6.50
C GLY A 209 0.93 13.66 6.79
N VAL A 210 1.91 14.08 7.60
CA VAL A 210 2.05 15.47 8.02
C VAL A 210 3.10 16.16 7.15
N PHE A 211 2.81 17.37 6.66
CA PHE A 211 3.86 18.21 6.11
C PHE A 211 4.56 18.97 7.22
N SER A 212 5.84 18.65 7.44
CA SER A 212 6.78 19.54 8.12
C SER A 212 7.95 19.77 7.16
N ALA A 213 8.04 20.97 6.62
CA ALA A 213 9.17 21.39 5.80
C ALA A 213 10.41 21.52 6.71
N VAL A 214 11.23 20.46 6.72
CA VAL A 214 12.46 20.29 7.52
C VAL A 214 12.20 20.31 9.03
#